data_AF-A0A7X3ZD40-F1
#
_entry.id   AF-A0A7X3ZD40-F1
#
_cell.length_a   1.000
_cell.length_b   1.000
_cell.length_c   1.000
_cell.angle_alpha   90.00
_cell.angle_beta   90.00
_cell.angle_gamma   90.00
#
_symmetry.space_group_name_H-M   'P 1'
#
loop_
_entity.id
_entity.type
_entity.pdbx_description
1 polymer ?
#
loop_
_entity_poly.entity_id
_entity_poly.type
_entity_poly.pdbx_seq_one_letter_code
_entity_poly.pdbx_strand_id
1 'polypeptide(L)' 'AHVCAAVRNFIVMELPYHADQVEWRWDLAISNEPLIQDNAFVVPEQPGLGVEINAKIANEHLMPGSDHFGIS' A
#
# COMPACT_ATOMS: atom_id res chain seq x y z
N ALA A 1 4.13 -4.13 7.19
CA ALA A 1 3.13 -4.72 8.11
C ALA A 1 3.40 -6.20 8.37
N HIS A 2 3.38 -7.08 7.35
CA HIS A 2 3.66 -8.52 7.50
C HIS A 2 4.93 -8.85 8.32
N VAL A 3 6.08 -8.26 8.00
CA VAL A 3 7.33 -8.48 8.75
C VAL A 3 7.19 -8.06 10.21
N CYS A 4 6.56 -6.91 10.47
CA CYS A 4 6.35 -6.38 11.82
C CYS A 4 5.48 -7.31 12.67
N ALA A 5 4.44 -7.88 12.09
CA ALA A 5 3.58 -8.86 12.76
C ALA A 5 4.28 -10.20 13.02
N ALA A 6 5.24 -10.58 12.17
CA ALA A 6 5.98 -11.84 12.29
C ALA A 6 7.16 -11.79 13.28
N VAL A 7 7.57 -10.60 13.73
CA VAL A 7 8.76 -10.39 14.57
C VAL A 7 8.37 -10.02 16.00
N ARG A 8 8.75 -10.85 16.98
CA ARG A 8 8.32 -10.71 18.38
C ARG A 8 8.79 -9.44 19.10
N ASN A 9 9.91 -8.86 18.67
CA ASN A 9 10.51 -7.68 19.28
C ASN A 9 10.30 -6.42 18.42
N PHE A 10 9.32 -6.42 17.53
CA PHE A 10 8.91 -5.22 16.82
C PHE A 10 8.30 -4.19 17.79
N ILE A 11 8.63 -2.92 17.60
CA ILE A 11 8.23 -1.81 18.49
C ILE A 11 7.30 -0.84 17.76
N VAL A 12 7.74 -0.29 16.64
CA VAL A 12 6.98 0.69 15.84
C VAL A 12 7.41 0.62 14.39
N MET A 13 6.48 0.90 13.48
CA MET A 13 6.72 1.03 12.05
C MET A 13 6.37 2.46 11.70
N GLU A 14 7.26 3.11 10.98
CA GLU A 14 6.94 4.39 10.35
C GLU A 14 5.72 4.16 9.43
N LEU A 15 4.58 4.72 9.85
CA LEU A 15 3.48 4.92 8.93
C LEU A 15 3.91 6.01 7.97
N PRO A 16 3.52 5.95 6.69
CA PRO A 16 3.96 6.93 5.71
C PRO A 16 3.56 8.34 6.16
N TYR A 17 4.54 9.07 6.69
CA TYR A 17 4.42 10.37 7.36
C TYR A 17 4.18 11.54 6.37
N HIS A 18 3.79 11.22 5.13
CA HIS A 18 3.48 12.18 4.07
C HIS A 18 2.18 11.79 3.34
N ALA A 19 1.32 10.99 3.96
CA ALA A 19 0.05 10.58 3.37
C ALA A 19 -0.87 11.77 3.02
N ASP A 20 -0.70 12.90 3.71
CA ASP A 20 -1.36 14.18 3.44
C ASP A 20 -0.82 14.91 2.20
N GLN A 21 0.33 14.49 1.66
CA GLN A 21 0.94 15.13 0.49
C GLN A 21 0.52 14.49 -0.84
N VAL A 22 -0.07 13.29 -0.80
CA VAL A 22 -0.44 12.51 -2.00
C VAL A 22 -1.82 11.88 -1.80
N GLU A 23 -2.86 12.61 -2.19
CA GLU A 23 -4.27 12.27 -1.94
C GLU A 23 -4.65 10.86 -2.45
N TRP A 24 -4.13 10.46 -3.61
CA TRP A 24 -4.47 9.19 -4.28
C TRP A 24 -3.73 7.97 -3.75
N ARG A 25 -2.76 8.13 -2.82
CA ARG A 25 -1.84 7.05 -2.43
C ARG A 25 -2.57 5.79 -1.96
N TRP A 26 -3.60 5.97 -1.14
CA TRP A 26 -4.36 4.85 -0.58
C TRP A 26 -5.23 4.17 -1.63
N ASP A 27 -5.59 4.87 -2.70
CA ASP A 27 -6.35 4.31 -3.82
C ASP A 27 -5.50 3.39 -4.71
N LEU A 28 -4.16 3.40 -4.55
CA LEU A 28 -3.24 2.51 -5.28
C LEU A 28 -3.37 1.04 -4.86
N ALA A 29 -3.80 0.78 -3.62
CA ALA A 29 -3.93 -0.57 -3.09
C ALA A 29 -5.42 -0.93 -2.93
N ILE A 30 -5.86 -1.98 -3.62
CA ILE A 30 -7.19 -2.55 -3.44
C ILE A 30 -7.09 -3.60 -2.33
N SER A 31 -7.91 -3.46 -1.30
CA SER A 31 -8.00 -4.41 -0.19
C SER A 31 -9.44 -4.63 0.21
N ASN A 32 -9.74 -5.81 0.75
CA ASN A 32 -11.03 -6.13 1.35
C ASN A 32 -11.16 -5.57 2.78
N GLU A 33 -10.05 -5.12 3.36
CA GLU A 33 -9.95 -4.63 4.73
C GLU A 33 -9.38 -3.21 4.74
N PRO A 34 -9.73 -2.37 5.73
CA PRO A 34 -9.09 -1.07 5.89
C PRO A 34 -7.61 -1.25 6.23
N LEU A 35 -6.70 -0.76 5.39
CA LEU A 35 -5.26 -0.96 5.59
C LEU A 35 -4.71 -0.21 6.82
N ILE A 36 -5.36 0.87 7.23
CA ILE A 36 -5.04 1.61 8.45
C ILE A 36 -6.31 1.75 9.28
N GLN A 37 -6.21 1.42 10.56
CA GLN A 37 -7.24 1.66 11.56
C GLN A 37 -6.57 2.01 12.89
N ASP A 38 -7.11 2.99 13.61
CA ASP A 38 -6.63 3.39 14.95
C ASP A 38 -5.11 3.68 15.01
N ASN A 39 -4.58 4.32 13.96
CA ASN A 39 -3.14 4.60 13.79
C ASN A 39 -2.24 3.36 13.78
N ALA A 40 -2.76 2.21 13.35
CA ALA A 40 -2.02 0.98 13.12
C ALA A 40 -2.33 0.43 11.72
N PHE A 41 -1.38 -0.30 11.14
CA PHE A 41 -1.67 -1.09 9.94
C PHE A 41 -2.45 -2.34 10.31
N VAL A 42 -3.55 -2.59 9.61
CA VAL A 42 -4.22 -3.89 9.60
C VAL A 42 -3.46 -4.78 8.62
N VAL A 43 -3.16 -6.02 9.02
CA VAL A 43 -2.47 -6.99 8.17
C VAL A 43 -3.53 -7.84 7.48
N PRO A 44 -3.68 -7.76 6.14
CA PRO A 44 -4.71 -8.52 5.45
C PRO A 44 -4.48 -10.03 5.49
N GLU A 45 -5.55 -10.80 5.53
CA GLU A 45 -5.49 -12.27 5.61
C GLU A 45 -5.42 -12.97 4.24
N GLN A 46 -5.66 -12.24 3.14
CA GLN A 46 -5.57 -12.81 1.79
C GLN A 46 -4.12 -13.21 1.44
N PRO A 47 -3.91 -14.19 0.54
CA PRO A 47 -2.58 -14.67 0.19
C PRO A 47 -1.59 -13.58 -0.27
N GLY A 48 -0.30 -13.84 -0.08
CA GLY A 48 0.76 -12.92 -0.47
C GLY A 48 0.79 -11.69 0.43
N LEU A 49 0.73 -10.48 -0.18
CA LEU A 49 0.60 -9.24 0.58
C LEU A 49 -0.84 -8.98 1.05
N GLY A 50 -1.81 -9.70 0.47
CA GLY A 50 -3.24 -9.56 0.74
C GLY A 50 -3.87 -8.26 0.23
N VAL A 51 -3.23 -7.63 -0.75
CA VAL A 51 -3.71 -6.46 -1.50
C VAL A 51 -3.40 -6.64 -2.99
N GLU A 52 -4.19 -5.98 -3.84
CA GLU A 52 -3.97 -5.90 -5.28
C GLU A 52 -3.61 -4.48 -5.70
N ILE A 53 -2.88 -4.32 -6.80
CA ILE A 53 -2.57 -3.00 -7.35
C ILE A 53 -3.77 -2.45 -8.15
N ASN A 54 -4.15 -1.20 -7.87
CA ASN A 54 -5.13 -0.49 -8.68
C ASN A 54 -4.48 0.03 -9.97
N ALA A 55 -4.57 -0.78 -11.03
CA ALA A 55 -3.98 -0.45 -12.33
C ALA A 55 -4.46 0.90 -12.88
N LYS A 56 -5.70 1.33 -12.60
CA LYS A 56 -6.21 2.63 -13.06
C LYS A 56 -5.43 3.78 -12.43
N ILE A 57 -5.35 3.81 -11.10
CA ILE A 57 -4.62 4.84 -10.34
C ILE A 57 -3.13 4.79 -10.67
N ALA A 58 -2.55 3.59 -10.81
CA ALA A 58 -1.16 3.43 -11.20
C ALA A 58 -0.87 4.07 -12.56
N ASN A 59 -1.75 3.87 -13.56
CA ASN A 59 -1.62 4.48 -14.89
C ASN A 59 -1.80 6.01 -14.87
N GLU A 60 -2.74 6.52 -14.07
CA GLU A 60 -3.02 7.96 -13.96
C GLU A 60 -1.84 8.75 -13.36
N HIS A 61 -0.97 8.08 -12.58
CA HIS A 61 0.14 8.70 -11.86
C HIS A 61 1.52 8.14 -12.25
N LEU A 62 1.66 7.59 -13.46
CA LEU A 62 2.97 7.17 -13.98
C LEU A 62 3.96 8.34 -14.02
N MET A 63 5.23 8.03 -13.76
CA MET A 63 6.30 8.99 -13.96
C MET A 63 6.43 9.31 -15.46
N PRO A 64 6.65 10.57 -15.85
CA PRO A 64 6.86 10.91 -17.26
C PRO A 64 7.98 10.07 -17.89
N GLY A 65 7.67 9.42 -19.02
CA GLY A 65 8.61 8.52 -19.72
C GLY A 65 8.69 7.10 -19.15
N SER A 66 7.79 6.72 -18.23
CA SER A 66 7.63 5.33 -17.78
C SER A 66 6.37 4.69 -18.35
N ASP A 67 6.43 3.37 -18.55
CA ASP A 67 5.32 2.56 -19.02
C ASP A 67 4.80 1.66 -17.89
N HIS A 68 3.51 1.38 -17.90
CA HIS A 68 2.92 0.42 -16.98
C HIS A 68 3.21 -1.00 -17.47
N PHE A 69 4.16 -1.67 -16.80
CA PHE A 69 4.59 -3.04 -17.10
C PHE A 69 5.14 -3.26 -18.52
N GLY A 70 5.61 -2.20 -19.20
CA GLY A 70 6.29 -2.31 -20.50
C GLY A 70 5.38 -2.72 -21.66
N ILE A 71 4.05 -2.58 -21.50
CA ILE A 71 3.08 -2.82 -22.57
C ILE A 71 2.68 -1.45 -23.13
N SER A 72 3.37 -1.03 -24.19
CA SER A 72 3.00 0.13 -25.02
C SER A 72 1.88 -0.23 -25.99
#